data_AF-F8UHP0-F1
#
_entry.id   AF-F8UHP0-F1
#
_cell.length_a   1.000
_cell.length_b   1.000
_cell.length_c   1.000
_cell.angle_alpha   90.00
_cell.angle_beta   90.00
_cell.angle_gamma   90.00
#
_symmetry.space_group_name_H-M   'P 1'
#
loop_
_entity.id
_entity.type
_entity.pdbx_description
1 polymer ?
#
loop_
_entity_poly.entity_id
_entity_poly.type
_entity_poly.pdbx_seq_one_letter_code
_entity_poly.pdbx_strand_id
1 'polypeptide(L)'
;SGPLISDFRNDFEQLLPKPGERAVITYNPRAILRYLEPLNLRHHDELEGVLLHLGRLRYRVSNFPLESLATVRNTEPEGVALANADWGRIAELFRRSLLASVSGDPAQIRQTLEESLATAPEQPEALVNLASLHLARNDPAAAIPLLQLAGEIEPADPSIQILSGRALMRSGLASEALEQFSLALESRPEDVDALRWRAWILATHPDDELRRPGEAVRLARRAAELTAYRQVESLTTLAVAHMANGEFAEAIAAGEKAVRQATLDGKPEVAKLRVNLDAYRRHLRIVDDSLSAAKARDP
;
A
#
# COMPACT_ATOMS: atom_id res chain seq x y z
N SER A 1 23.03 0.47 -28.24
CA SER A 1 21.79 0.11 -27.54
C SER A 1 22.13 -0.96 -26.51
N GLY A 2 22.30 -0.56 -25.25
CA GLY A 2 22.58 -1.50 -24.16
C GLY A 2 21.33 -2.28 -23.74
N PRO A 3 21.47 -3.29 -22.85
CA PRO A 3 20.34 -4.08 -22.38
C PRO A 3 19.32 -3.21 -21.62
N LEU A 4 18.04 -3.47 -21.89
CA LEU A 4 16.89 -2.87 -21.23
C LEU A 4 16.67 -3.64 -19.92
N ILE A 5 16.79 -2.99 -18.76
CA ILE A 5 16.49 -3.58 -17.45
C ILE A 5 15.23 -2.88 -16.92
N SER A 6 14.21 -3.67 -16.58
CA SER A 6 12.90 -3.19 -16.14
C SER A 6 12.78 -3.23 -14.63
N ASP A 7 12.05 -2.30 -14.04
CA ASP A 7 11.72 -2.43 -12.63
C ASP A 7 10.47 -1.68 -12.21
N PHE A 8 9.75 -2.28 -11.25
CA PHE A 8 8.57 -1.72 -10.58
C PHE A 8 8.79 -1.34 -9.11
N ARG A 9 9.96 -1.62 -8.52
CA ARG A 9 10.36 -1.37 -7.12
C ARG A 9 11.89 -1.16 -6.94
N ASN A 10 12.59 -0.73 -7.99
CA ASN A 10 14.01 -1.03 -8.35
C ASN A 10 15.15 -1.16 -7.35
N ASP A 11 15.46 -2.41 -6.99
CA ASP A 11 16.72 -2.79 -6.33
C ASP A 11 17.65 -3.62 -7.25
N PHE A 12 17.49 -3.53 -8.58
CA PHE A 12 18.06 -4.39 -9.65
C PHE A 12 17.40 -5.77 -9.80
N GLU A 13 16.52 -5.88 -10.80
CA GLU A 13 16.13 -7.16 -11.39
C GLU A 13 17.36 -7.83 -12.06
N GLN A 14 18.22 -8.49 -11.27
CA GLN A 14 19.44 -9.11 -11.80
C GLN A 14 19.05 -10.19 -12.85
N LEU A 15 19.27 -9.91 -14.14
CA LEU A 15 19.69 -10.87 -15.18
C LEU A 15 18.68 -11.56 -16.15
N LEU A 16 17.37 -11.25 -16.30
CA LEU A 16 16.48 -12.14 -17.09
C LEU A 16 15.47 -11.52 -18.10
N PRO A 17 14.96 -12.33 -19.09
CA PRO A 17 14.66 -11.88 -20.45
C PRO A 17 13.24 -12.21 -20.94
N LYS A 18 12.15 -11.87 -20.21
CA LYS A 18 10.81 -11.70 -20.84
C LYS A 18 9.73 -10.99 -19.97
N PRO A 19 8.75 -10.32 -20.61
CA PRO A 19 8.01 -9.16 -20.07
C PRO A 19 6.51 -9.39 -19.79
N GLY A 20 5.90 -8.41 -19.12
CA GLY A 20 4.44 -8.31 -18.92
C GLY A 20 4.02 -7.03 -18.19
N GLU A 21 4.30 -5.89 -18.83
CA GLU A 21 3.76 -4.54 -18.63
C GLU A 21 3.81 -3.90 -17.24
N ARG A 22 4.85 -3.07 -17.10
CA ARG A 22 5.20 -2.22 -15.97
C ARG A 22 5.62 -0.88 -16.56
N ALA A 23 5.24 0.26 -15.96
CA ALA A 23 5.93 1.54 -16.19
C ALA A 23 7.43 1.37 -15.98
N VAL A 24 8.18 1.29 -17.08
CA VAL A 24 9.60 0.94 -17.09
C VAL A 24 10.42 2.20 -16.88
N ILE A 25 10.98 2.39 -15.68
CA ILE A 25 12.05 3.38 -15.53
C ILE A 25 13.32 2.79 -16.16
N THR A 26 13.49 2.99 -17.47
CA THR A 26 14.71 2.57 -18.16
C THR A 26 15.83 3.54 -17.84
N TYR A 27 16.98 3.02 -17.44
CA TYR A 27 18.15 3.84 -17.20
C TYR A 27 19.32 3.49 -18.09
N ASN A 28 20.10 4.50 -18.48
CA ASN A 28 21.39 4.31 -19.12
C ASN A 28 22.46 4.05 -18.04
N PRO A 29 22.94 2.80 -17.87
CA PRO A 29 23.91 2.46 -16.82
C PRO A 29 25.22 3.24 -16.96
N ARG A 30 25.62 3.63 -18.18
CA ARG A 30 26.84 4.45 -18.39
C ARG A 30 26.64 5.91 -17.98
N ALA A 31 25.42 6.43 -18.04
CA ALA A 31 25.12 7.77 -17.55
C ALA A 31 25.15 7.79 -16.02
N ILE A 32 24.62 6.75 -15.38
CA ILE A 32 24.68 6.59 -13.91
C ILE A 32 26.12 6.45 -13.45
N LEU A 33 26.90 5.54 -14.03
CA LEU A 33 28.29 5.33 -13.62
C LEU A 33 29.14 6.61 -13.74
N ARG A 34 28.96 7.40 -14.81
CA ARG A 34 29.62 8.71 -14.97
C ARG A 34 29.13 9.75 -13.95
N TYR A 35 27.85 9.71 -13.57
CA TYR A 35 27.32 10.60 -12.55
C TYR A 35 27.84 10.24 -11.14
N LEU A 36 28.03 8.95 -10.86
CA LEU A 36 28.56 8.48 -9.58
C LEU A 36 30.09 8.66 -9.44
N GLU A 37 30.81 8.78 -10.56
CA GLU A 37 32.27 8.91 -10.60
C GLU A 37 32.83 10.04 -9.70
N PRO A 38 32.26 11.26 -9.67
CA PRO A 38 32.76 12.34 -8.81
C PRO A 38 32.38 12.16 -7.32
N LEU A 39 31.42 11.30 -6.98
CA LEU A 39 30.98 11.08 -5.60
C LEU A 39 32.00 10.26 -4.79
N ASN A 40 33.03 9.69 -5.44
CA ASN A 40 34.13 8.96 -4.81
C ASN A 40 33.67 7.84 -3.87
N LEU A 41 32.61 7.12 -4.27
CA LEU A 41 32.03 6.01 -3.51
C LEU A 41 33.11 4.93 -3.30
N ARG A 42 33.35 4.55 -2.05
CA ARG A 42 34.47 3.66 -1.68
C ARG A 42 34.03 2.23 -1.38
N HIS A 43 32.74 2.01 -1.15
CA HIS A 43 32.23 0.75 -0.63
C HIS A 43 30.98 0.25 -1.37
N HIS A 44 30.81 -1.08 -1.39
CA HIS A 44 29.64 -1.74 -1.97
C HIS A 44 28.33 -1.23 -1.35
N ASP A 45 28.32 -0.97 -0.04
CA ASP A 45 27.12 -0.56 0.70
C ASP A 45 26.68 0.88 0.34
N GLU A 46 27.62 1.77 0.03
CA GLU A 46 27.31 3.13 -0.44
C GLU A 46 26.68 3.08 -1.84
N LEU A 47 27.20 2.19 -2.70
CA LEU A 47 26.66 1.95 -4.03
C LEU A 47 25.27 1.28 -3.94
N GLU A 48 25.08 0.30 -3.07
CA GLU A 48 23.79 -0.35 -2.79
C GLU A 48 22.73 0.68 -2.37
N GLY A 49 23.03 1.55 -1.40
CA GLY A 49 22.09 2.58 -0.91
C GLY A 49 21.71 3.61 -1.97
N VAL A 50 22.65 4.02 -2.81
CA VAL A 50 22.41 4.90 -3.96
C VAL A 50 21.48 4.22 -4.97
N LEU A 51 21.65 2.92 -5.19
CA LEU A 51 20.91 2.18 -6.20
C LEU A 51 19.49 1.84 -5.74
N LEU A 52 19.32 1.48 -4.46
CA LEU A 52 18.02 1.36 -3.78
C LEU A 52 17.16 2.64 -3.91
N HIS A 53 17.82 3.79 -4.09
CA HIS A 53 17.19 5.10 -4.14
C HIS A 53 17.42 5.84 -5.46
N LEU A 54 17.79 5.11 -6.52
CA LEU A 54 18.20 5.68 -7.81
C LEU A 54 17.09 6.50 -8.47
N GLY A 55 15.84 6.05 -8.35
CA GLY A 55 14.66 6.80 -8.81
C GLY A 55 14.56 8.20 -8.22
N ARG A 56 15.03 8.37 -6.97
CA ARG A 56 14.92 9.59 -6.15
C ARG A 56 16.04 10.58 -6.41
N LEU A 57 17.23 10.07 -6.75
CA LEU A 57 18.37 10.92 -7.13
C LEU A 57 18.00 11.87 -8.28
N ARG A 58 17.14 11.43 -9.21
CA ARG A 58 16.64 12.28 -10.28
C ARG A 58 15.79 13.45 -9.81
N TYR A 59 14.86 13.21 -8.90
CA TYR A 59 13.96 14.26 -8.42
C TYR A 59 14.68 15.30 -7.54
N ARG A 60 15.85 14.94 -6.98
CA ARG A 60 16.51 15.75 -5.94
C ARG A 60 17.85 16.34 -6.34
N VAL A 61 18.43 15.87 -7.45
CA VAL A 61 19.66 16.44 -8.00
C VAL A 61 19.31 17.10 -9.33
N SER A 62 19.38 18.44 -9.36
CA SER A 62 19.00 19.27 -10.51
C SER A 62 19.72 18.92 -11.82
N ASN A 63 20.85 18.20 -11.75
CA ASN A 63 21.67 17.78 -12.88
C ASN A 63 21.74 16.26 -13.07
N PHE A 64 20.84 15.48 -12.46
CA PHE A 64 20.79 14.04 -12.70
C PHE A 64 20.46 13.79 -14.18
N PRO A 65 21.24 12.97 -14.90
CA PRO A 65 21.10 12.85 -16.35
C PRO A 65 19.71 12.35 -16.74
N LEU A 66 18.93 13.14 -17.48
CA LEU A 66 17.56 12.78 -17.88
C LEU A 66 17.46 11.43 -18.63
N GLU A 67 18.54 11.06 -19.34
CA GLU A 67 18.68 9.78 -20.05
C GLU A 67 18.85 8.57 -19.12
N SER A 68 19.14 8.79 -17.83
CA SER A 68 19.26 7.72 -16.85
C SER A 68 17.94 7.33 -16.22
N LEU A 69 16.78 7.90 -16.54
CA LEU A 69 15.48 7.37 -16.09
C LEU A 69 14.39 7.86 -17.05
N ALA A 70 14.06 7.08 -18.07
CA ALA A 70 13.10 7.50 -19.10
C ALA A 70 11.64 7.26 -18.67
N THR A 71 11.19 7.87 -17.58
CA THR A 71 9.74 8.05 -17.31
C THR A 71 9.48 9.32 -16.51
N VAL A 72 8.69 10.22 -17.10
CA VAL A 72 8.05 11.43 -16.50
C VAL A 72 8.98 12.61 -16.20
N ARG A 73 8.87 13.69 -16.98
CA ARG A 73 9.39 15.02 -16.60
C ARG A 73 8.55 15.53 -15.42
N ASN A 74 9.16 15.93 -14.32
CA ASN A 74 8.50 16.78 -13.32
C ASN A 74 9.04 18.21 -13.47
N THR A 75 8.17 19.19 -13.34
CA THR A 75 8.37 20.62 -13.68
C THR A 75 8.58 21.53 -12.47
N GLU A 76 8.81 20.98 -11.28
CA GLU A 76 8.95 21.75 -10.04
C GLU A 76 10.38 21.60 -9.46
N PRO A 77 11.10 22.71 -9.20
CA PRO A 77 12.44 22.68 -8.64
C PRO A 77 12.49 23.28 -7.22
N GLU A 78 12.30 22.48 -6.17
CA GLU A 78 12.78 22.86 -4.84
C GLU A 78 13.47 21.67 -4.15
N GLY A 79 14.72 21.92 -3.71
CA GLY A 79 15.69 20.91 -3.32
C GLY A 79 15.44 20.31 -1.94
N VAL A 80 15.83 19.04 -1.80
CA VAL A 80 15.50 18.19 -0.65
C VAL A 80 16.73 17.53 -0.03
N ALA A 81 16.66 17.32 1.29
CA ALA A 81 17.64 16.76 2.23
C ALA A 81 18.40 15.47 1.82
N LEU A 82 17.88 14.59 0.96
CA LEU A 82 18.60 13.33 0.61
C LEU A 82 19.90 13.56 -0.15
N ALA A 83 20.11 14.73 -0.76
CA ALA A 83 21.33 15.00 -1.53
C ALA A 83 22.63 14.85 -0.71
N ASN A 84 22.55 15.01 0.62
CA ASN A 84 23.68 14.90 1.55
C ASN A 84 23.54 13.75 2.57
N ALA A 85 22.67 12.78 2.31
CA ALA A 85 22.40 11.69 3.25
C ALA A 85 23.50 10.62 3.26
N ASP A 86 23.65 9.93 4.40
CA ASP A 86 24.50 8.75 4.52
C ASP A 86 23.78 7.52 3.92
N TRP A 87 24.02 7.28 2.63
CA TRP A 87 23.39 6.20 1.86
C TRP A 87 23.75 4.80 2.39
N GLY A 88 24.96 4.61 2.90
CA GLY A 88 25.37 3.33 3.50
C GLY A 88 24.60 3.05 4.79
N ARG A 89 24.42 4.09 5.62
CA ARG A 89 23.59 3.97 6.83
C ARG A 89 22.13 3.69 6.52
N ILE A 90 21.57 4.32 5.48
CA ILE A 90 20.19 4.08 5.04
C ILE A 90 20.01 2.63 4.58
N ALA A 91 20.92 2.11 3.74
CA ALA A 91 20.87 0.72 3.27
C ALA A 91 20.95 -0.29 4.43
N GLU A 92 21.84 -0.04 5.39
CA GLU A 92 21.96 -0.88 6.59
C GLU A 92 20.67 -0.89 7.42
N LEU A 93 20.08 0.29 7.67
CA LEU A 93 18.83 0.42 8.41
C LEU A 93 17.66 -0.25 7.69
N PHE A 94 17.60 -0.12 6.36
CA PHE A 94 16.62 -0.81 5.54
C PHE A 94 16.76 -2.34 5.66
N ARG A 95 17.97 -2.89 5.50
CA ARG A 95 18.22 -4.34 5.66
C ARG A 95 17.83 -4.83 7.05
N ARG A 96 18.18 -4.09 8.10
CA ARG A 96 17.77 -4.39 9.49
C ARG A 96 16.25 -4.41 9.63
N SER A 97 15.54 -3.42 9.06
CA SER A 97 14.08 -3.35 9.08
C SER A 97 13.44 -4.54 8.34
N LEU A 98 13.99 -4.93 7.19
CA LEU A 98 13.49 -6.07 6.41
C LEU A 98 13.68 -7.39 7.15
N LEU A 99 14.87 -7.62 7.72
CA LEU A 99 15.15 -8.80 8.56
C LEU A 99 14.24 -8.85 9.78
N ALA A 100 14.06 -7.72 10.46
CA ALA A 100 13.15 -7.61 11.59
C ALA A 100 11.68 -7.81 11.19
N SER A 101 11.29 -7.56 9.93
CA SER A 101 9.92 -7.82 9.47
C SER A 101 9.60 -9.32 9.35
N VAL A 102 10.61 -10.19 9.27
CA VAL A 102 10.43 -11.65 9.17
C VAL A 102 10.32 -12.31 10.55
N SER A 103 11.03 -11.79 11.56
CA SER A 103 11.18 -12.46 12.86
C SER A 103 11.26 -11.52 14.07
N GLY A 104 11.13 -10.22 13.86
CA GLY A 104 11.38 -9.17 14.86
C GLY A 104 10.11 -8.59 15.47
N ASP A 105 10.27 -7.98 16.63
CA ASP A 105 9.22 -7.23 17.34
C ASP A 105 8.85 -5.97 16.55
N PRO A 106 7.56 -5.69 16.28
CA PRO A 106 7.09 -4.42 15.70
C PRO A 106 7.68 -3.16 16.36
N ALA A 107 8.03 -3.20 17.65
CA ALA A 107 8.71 -2.10 18.32
C ALA A 107 10.12 -1.84 17.78
N GLN A 108 10.87 -2.90 17.49
CA GLN A 108 12.23 -2.82 16.92
C GLN A 108 12.20 -2.36 15.47
N ILE A 109 11.23 -2.84 14.68
CA ILE A 109 11.03 -2.39 13.29
C ILE A 109 10.77 -0.89 13.29
N ARG A 110 9.82 -0.42 14.10
CA ARG A 110 9.51 1.00 14.24
C ARG A 110 10.75 1.82 14.61
N GLN A 111 11.50 1.42 15.63
CA GLN A 111 12.72 2.14 16.03
C GLN A 111 13.73 2.22 14.87
N THR A 112 13.91 1.13 14.13
CA THR A 112 14.83 1.10 12.98
C THR A 112 14.37 2.04 11.87
N LEU A 113 13.07 2.11 11.60
CA LEU A 113 12.48 3.02 10.63
C LEU A 113 12.61 4.49 11.07
N GLU A 114 12.38 4.78 12.35
CA GLU A 114 12.57 6.12 12.94
C GLU A 114 14.04 6.57 12.85
N GLU A 115 15.00 5.67 13.16
CA GLU A 115 16.44 5.92 12.96
C GLU A 115 16.76 6.19 11.48
N SER A 116 16.12 5.48 10.55
CA SER A 116 16.32 5.71 9.11
C SER A 116 15.82 7.08 8.70
N LEU A 117 14.60 7.44 9.09
CA LEU A 117 13.99 8.73 8.78
C LEU A 117 14.72 9.89 9.46
N ALA A 118 15.36 9.68 10.61
CA ALA A 118 16.25 10.67 11.22
C ALA A 118 17.54 10.89 10.40
N THR A 119 18.01 9.88 9.67
CA THR A 119 19.15 10.00 8.74
C THR A 119 18.75 10.75 7.48
N ALA A 120 17.54 10.49 6.97
CA ALA A 120 16.93 11.28 5.92
C ALA A 120 15.39 11.19 5.96
N PRO A 121 14.66 12.30 6.16
CA PRO A 121 13.20 12.24 6.39
C PRO A 121 12.38 11.72 5.23
N GLU A 122 12.89 11.84 4.01
CA GLU A 122 12.11 11.65 2.81
C GLU A 122 12.45 10.33 2.10
N GLN A 123 12.16 9.23 2.79
CA GLN A 123 12.31 7.86 2.33
C GLN A 123 10.93 7.17 2.25
N PRO A 124 10.24 7.18 1.09
CA PRO A 124 8.91 6.62 0.92
C PRO A 124 8.69 5.22 1.47
N GLU A 125 9.62 4.26 1.31
CA GLU A 125 9.42 2.92 1.90
C GLU A 125 9.43 2.97 3.42
N ALA A 126 10.32 3.76 4.02
CA ALA A 126 10.38 3.89 5.47
C ALA A 126 9.13 4.59 6.02
N LEU A 127 8.65 5.63 5.32
CA LEU A 127 7.39 6.32 5.63
C LEU A 127 6.19 5.36 5.51
N VAL A 128 6.08 4.61 4.42
CA VAL A 128 5.03 3.62 4.14
C VAL A 128 5.03 2.50 5.16
N ASN A 129 6.19 1.93 5.47
CA ASN A 129 6.32 0.85 6.44
C ASN A 129 5.98 1.33 7.85
N LEU A 130 6.42 2.52 8.23
CA LEU A 130 6.09 3.12 9.53
C LEU A 130 4.59 3.42 9.63
N ALA A 131 3.98 3.99 8.58
CA ALA A 131 2.54 4.21 8.50
C ALA A 131 1.76 2.90 8.61
N SER A 132 2.20 1.83 7.95
CA SER A 132 1.59 0.50 8.05
C SER A 132 1.61 -0.03 9.49
N LEU A 133 2.71 0.17 10.24
CA LEU A 133 2.80 -0.18 11.66
C LEU A 133 1.82 0.64 12.53
N HIS A 134 1.68 1.94 12.27
CA HIS A 134 0.67 2.77 12.93
C HIS A 134 -0.75 2.28 12.64
N LEU A 135 -1.07 1.92 11.39
CA LEU A 135 -2.37 1.36 11.03
C LEU A 135 -2.63 -0.01 11.66
N ALA A 136 -1.60 -0.86 11.79
CA ALA A 136 -1.73 -2.13 12.51
C ALA A 136 -2.11 -1.93 13.99
N ARG A 137 -1.67 -0.81 14.59
CA ARG A 137 -2.03 -0.38 15.96
C ARG A 137 -3.31 0.48 16.03
N ASN A 138 -4.02 0.64 14.92
CA ASN A 138 -5.21 1.48 14.80
C ASN A 138 -4.97 2.97 15.14
N ASP A 139 -3.81 3.48 14.72
CA ASP A 139 -3.41 4.88 14.89
C ASP A 139 -3.32 5.59 13.52
N PRO A 140 -4.46 5.93 12.89
CA PRO A 140 -4.46 6.61 11.61
C PRO A 140 -3.93 8.05 11.71
N ALA A 141 -3.99 8.68 12.89
CA ALA A 141 -3.52 10.04 13.11
C ALA A 141 -2.01 10.18 12.88
N ALA A 142 -1.22 9.19 13.31
CA ALA A 142 0.21 9.14 13.02
C ALA A 142 0.54 8.64 11.60
N ALA A 143 -0.32 7.79 11.00
CA ALA A 143 -0.09 7.24 9.68
C ALA A 143 -0.30 8.26 8.54
N ILE A 144 -1.33 9.11 8.63
CA ILE A 144 -1.70 10.08 7.58
C ILE A 144 -0.55 11.02 7.19
N PRO A 145 0.14 11.72 8.11
CA PRO A 145 1.21 12.64 7.71
C PRO A 145 2.38 11.94 7.03
N LEU A 146 2.69 10.70 7.45
CA LEU A 146 3.73 9.88 6.80
C LEU A 146 3.35 9.52 5.35
N LEU A 147 2.08 9.17 5.14
CA LEU A 147 1.55 8.80 3.83
C LEU A 147 1.39 10.01 2.91
N GLN A 148 1.07 11.19 3.45
CA GLN A 148 1.07 12.46 2.71
C GLN A 148 2.47 12.76 2.17
N LEU A 149 3.49 12.75 3.04
CA LEU A 149 4.87 12.97 2.60
C LEU A 149 5.33 11.90 1.60
N ALA A 150 4.98 10.63 1.82
CA ALA A 150 5.28 9.58 0.86
C ALA A 150 4.62 9.85 -0.51
N GLY A 151 3.37 10.31 -0.53
CA GLY A 151 2.61 10.62 -1.75
C GLY A 151 3.10 11.89 -2.46
N GLU A 152 3.67 12.86 -1.74
CA GLU A 152 4.34 14.02 -2.36
C GLU A 152 5.59 13.57 -3.14
N ILE A 153 6.30 12.55 -2.64
CA ILE A 153 7.52 12.02 -3.26
C ILE A 153 7.18 11.03 -4.39
N GLU A 154 6.19 10.16 -4.18
CA GLU A 154 5.78 9.11 -5.12
C GLU A 154 4.25 9.12 -5.36
N PRO A 155 3.72 10.13 -6.09
CA PRO A 155 2.28 10.36 -6.21
C PRO A 155 1.50 9.24 -6.93
N ALA A 156 2.21 8.38 -7.66
CA ALA A 156 1.62 7.30 -8.45
C ALA A 156 1.85 5.90 -7.85
N ASP A 157 2.40 5.76 -6.64
CA ASP A 157 2.50 4.45 -6.00
C ASP A 157 1.13 4.02 -5.40
N PRO A 158 0.48 2.98 -5.96
CA PRO A 158 -0.79 2.49 -5.43
C PRO A 158 -0.67 1.95 -4.00
N SER A 159 0.52 1.55 -3.54
CA SER A 159 0.73 1.08 -2.16
C SER A 159 0.47 2.21 -1.15
N ILE A 160 0.92 3.43 -1.48
CA ILE A 160 0.68 4.65 -0.70
C ILE A 160 -0.81 5.00 -0.72
N GLN A 161 -1.44 4.94 -1.89
CA GLN A 161 -2.86 5.24 -2.05
C GLN A 161 -3.73 4.24 -1.26
N ILE A 162 -3.43 2.95 -1.29
CA ILE A 162 -4.15 1.92 -0.51
C ILE A 162 -4.01 2.18 0.99
N LEU A 163 -2.81 2.47 1.48
CA LEU A 163 -2.60 2.76 2.90
C LEU A 163 -3.24 4.08 3.32
N SER A 164 -3.23 5.09 2.46
CA SER A 164 -3.92 6.36 2.67
C SER A 164 -5.42 6.14 2.77
N GLY A 165 -6.01 5.38 1.85
CA GLY A 165 -7.41 5.00 1.90
C GLY A 165 -7.76 4.25 3.20
N ARG A 166 -6.92 3.32 3.64
CA ARG A 166 -7.11 2.61 4.92
C ARG A 166 -7.02 3.54 6.13
N ALA A 167 -6.11 4.51 6.11
CA ALA A 167 -5.94 5.48 7.18
C ALA A 167 -7.16 6.41 7.27
N LEU A 168 -7.58 6.98 6.14
CA LEU A 168 -8.76 7.84 6.02
C LEU A 168 -10.04 7.11 6.44
N MET A 169 -10.21 5.85 6.01
CA MET A 169 -11.33 5.01 6.41
C MET A 169 -11.40 4.82 7.93
N ARG A 170 -10.26 4.58 8.60
CA ARG A 170 -10.19 4.45 10.07
C ARG A 170 -10.40 5.77 10.81
N SER A 171 -10.23 6.89 10.13
CA SER A 171 -10.53 8.24 10.62
C SER A 171 -11.98 8.66 10.34
N GLY A 172 -12.81 7.80 9.74
CA GLY A 172 -14.19 8.11 9.36
C GLY A 172 -14.32 9.04 8.15
N LEU A 173 -13.24 9.21 7.39
CA LEU A 173 -13.17 10.00 6.15
C LEU A 173 -13.39 9.07 4.94
N ALA A 174 -14.60 8.50 4.86
CA ALA A 174 -14.91 7.43 3.92
C ALA A 174 -14.92 7.89 2.44
N SER A 175 -15.35 9.13 2.17
CA SER A 175 -15.37 9.70 0.81
C SER A 175 -13.95 9.83 0.26
N GLU A 176 -13.04 10.40 1.05
CA GLU A 176 -11.63 10.56 0.72
C GLU A 176 -10.94 9.19 0.61
N ALA A 177 -11.33 8.22 1.45
CA ALA A 177 -10.84 6.85 1.32
C ALA A 177 -11.24 6.21 -0.01
N LEU A 178 -12.48 6.40 -0.47
CA LEU A 178 -12.96 5.90 -1.76
C LEU A 178 -12.18 6.52 -2.94
N GLU A 179 -11.81 7.80 -2.86
CA GLU A 179 -10.96 8.45 -3.85
C GLU A 179 -9.58 7.80 -3.91
N GLN A 180 -8.93 7.58 -2.76
CA GLN A 180 -7.62 6.93 -2.70
C GLN A 180 -7.65 5.49 -3.24
N PHE A 181 -8.69 4.71 -2.92
CA PHE A 181 -8.84 3.38 -3.52
C PHE A 181 -9.16 3.44 -5.02
N SER A 182 -9.80 4.50 -5.51
CA SER A 182 -10.01 4.71 -6.95
C SER A 182 -8.68 4.91 -7.68
N LEU A 183 -7.83 5.80 -7.17
CA LEU A 183 -6.50 6.05 -7.73
C LEU A 183 -5.65 4.78 -7.73
N ALA A 184 -5.71 3.99 -6.64
CA ALA A 184 -4.99 2.73 -6.57
C ALA A 184 -5.44 1.75 -7.65
N LEU A 185 -6.74 1.70 -7.95
CA LEU A 185 -7.32 0.83 -8.98
C LEU A 185 -7.12 1.37 -10.40
N GLU A 186 -6.89 2.67 -10.59
CA GLU A 186 -6.45 3.20 -11.89
C GLU A 186 -5.04 2.71 -12.23
N SER A 187 -4.15 2.64 -11.25
CA SER A 187 -2.77 2.14 -11.41
C SER A 187 -2.70 0.60 -11.44
N ARG A 188 -3.44 -0.07 -10.54
CA ARG A 188 -3.51 -1.53 -10.43
C ARG A 188 -4.98 -1.99 -10.36
N PRO A 189 -5.66 -2.18 -11.52
CA PRO A 189 -7.07 -2.55 -11.58
C PRO A 189 -7.46 -3.85 -10.85
N GLU A 190 -6.48 -4.72 -10.61
CA GLU A 190 -6.66 -6.02 -9.98
C GLU A 190 -5.99 -6.11 -8.60
N ASP A 191 -5.71 -4.97 -7.97
CA ASP A 191 -5.23 -4.97 -6.60
C ASP A 191 -6.33 -5.46 -5.63
N VAL A 192 -6.09 -6.62 -5.03
CA VAL A 192 -7.05 -7.32 -4.16
C VAL A 192 -7.45 -6.45 -2.96
N ASP A 193 -6.50 -5.75 -2.35
CA ASP A 193 -6.78 -4.95 -1.15
C ASP A 193 -7.56 -3.68 -1.50
N ALA A 194 -7.22 -2.99 -2.59
CA ALA A 194 -7.97 -1.83 -3.05
C ALA A 194 -9.43 -2.19 -3.42
N LEU A 195 -9.62 -3.29 -4.18
CA LEU A 195 -10.95 -3.83 -4.51
C LEU A 195 -11.76 -4.13 -3.25
N ARG A 196 -11.13 -4.80 -2.28
CA ARG A 196 -11.77 -5.24 -1.03
C ARG A 196 -12.17 -4.07 -0.15
N TRP A 197 -11.26 -3.11 0.10
CA TRP A 197 -11.58 -1.98 0.98
C TRP A 197 -12.62 -1.05 0.38
N ARG A 198 -12.55 -0.77 -0.93
CA ARG A 198 -13.59 -0.03 -1.63
C ARG A 198 -14.94 -0.75 -1.54
N ALA A 199 -14.97 -2.07 -1.80
CA ALA A 199 -16.20 -2.85 -1.70
C ALA A 199 -16.79 -2.85 -0.29
N TRP A 200 -15.94 -2.89 0.74
CA TRP A 200 -16.37 -2.81 2.13
C TRP A 200 -17.14 -1.51 2.38
N ILE A 201 -16.53 -0.35 2.08
CA ILE A 201 -17.17 0.96 2.28
C ILE A 201 -18.49 1.04 1.52
N LEU A 202 -18.51 0.68 0.24
CA LEU A 202 -19.71 0.76 -0.59
C LEU A 202 -20.85 -0.18 -0.12
N ALA A 203 -20.55 -1.22 0.66
CA ALA A 203 -21.54 -2.14 1.20
C ALA A 203 -22.03 -1.74 2.61
N THR A 204 -21.14 -1.28 3.47
CA THR A 204 -21.39 -1.16 4.93
C THR A 204 -21.57 0.26 5.43
N HIS A 205 -21.28 1.28 4.62
CA HIS A 205 -21.35 2.66 5.08
C HIS A 205 -22.76 3.01 5.63
N PRO A 206 -22.87 3.66 6.81
CA PRO A 206 -24.17 4.00 7.41
C PRO A 206 -24.96 5.01 6.57
N ASP A 207 -24.27 5.93 5.90
CA ASP A 207 -24.87 6.84 4.91
C ASP A 207 -25.21 6.10 3.61
N ASP A 208 -26.48 6.17 3.23
CA ASP A 208 -27.05 5.61 2.00
C ASP A 208 -26.45 6.23 0.74
N GLU A 209 -26.04 7.51 0.80
CA GLU A 209 -25.47 8.22 -0.36
C GLU A 209 -24.11 7.66 -0.78
N LEU A 210 -23.36 7.06 0.15
CA LEU A 210 -22.07 6.42 -0.11
C LEU A 210 -22.20 4.92 -0.39
N ARG A 211 -23.38 4.32 -0.19
CA ARG A 211 -23.58 2.90 -0.49
C ARG A 211 -23.87 2.67 -1.98
N ARG A 212 -23.18 1.69 -2.55
CA ARG A 212 -23.39 1.20 -3.92
C ARG A 212 -23.32 -0.33 -3.89
N PRO A 213 -24.34 -1.03 -3.36
CA PRO A 213 -24.24 -2.46 -3.07
C PRO A 213 -24.00 -3.33 -4.30
N GLY A 214 -24.57 -2.99 -5.47
CA GLY A 214 -24.28 -3.69 -6.72
C GLY A 214 -22.82 -3.55 -7.17
N GLU A 215 -22.24 -2.36 -7.01
CA GLU A 215 -20.81 -2.13 -7.28
C GLU A 215 -19.94 -2.89 -6.27
N ALA A 216 -20.33 -2.87 -4.98
CA ALA A 216 -19.64 -3.61 -3.93
C ALA A 216 -19.56 -5.11 -4.24
N VAL A 217 -20.66 -5.72 -4.71
CA VAL A 217 -20.68 -7.13 -5.12
C VAL A 217 -19.69 -7.39 -6.26
N ARG A 218 -19.67 -6.52 -7.28
CA ARG A 218 -18.74 -6.66 -8.42
C ARG A 218 -17.28 -6.63 -7.97
N LEU A 219 -16.93 -5.65 -7.15
CA LEU A 219 -15.56 -5.46 -6.65
C LEU A 219 -15.14 -6.59 -5.69
N ALA A 220 -15.99 -6.94 -4.73
CA ALA A 220 -15.71 -8.00 -3.76
C ALA A 220 -15.61 -9.38 -4.44
N ARG A 221 -16.44 -9.64 -5.45
CA ARG A 221 -16.37 -10.87 -6.24
C ARG A 221 -15.04 -10.96 -6.97
N ARG A 222 -14.60 -9.87 -7.60
CA ARG A 222 -13.30 -9.84 -8.29
C ARG A 222 -12.14 -10.12 -7.33
N ALA A 223 -12.14 -9.48 -6.14
CA ALA A 223 -11.13 -9.74 -5.11
C ALA A 223 -11.14 -11.22 -4.64
N ALA A 224 -12.32 -11.80 -4.44
CA ALA A 224 -12.45 -13.21 -4.07
C ALA A 224 -11.97 -14.16 -5.19
N GLU A 225 -12.25 -13.86 -6.45
CA GLU A 225 -11.77 -14.65 -7.60
C GLU A 225 -10.24 -14.60 -7.74
N LEU A 226 -9.64 -13.41 -7.62
CA LEU A 226 -8.18 -13.21 -7.71
C LEU A 226 -7.42 -13.97 -6.61
N THR A 227 -8.06 -14.17 -5.46
CA THR A 227 -7.50 -14.98 -4.36
C THR A 227 -7.88 -16.46 -4.44
N ALA A 228 -8.49 -16.89 -5.55
CA ALA A 228 -9.04 -18.22 -5.74
C ALA A 228 -9.96 -18.66 -4.58
N TYR A 229 -10.68 -17.70 -3.99
CA TYR A 229 -11.55 -17.89 -2.83
C TYR A 229 -10.83 -18.45 -1.59
N ARG A 230 -9.52 -18.13 -1.42
CA ARG A 230 -8.71 -18.59 -0.27
C ARG A 230 -8.44 -17.51 0.77
N GLN A 231 -8.62 -16.23 0.44
CA GLN A 231 -8.44 -15.16 1.42
C GLN A 231 -9.74 -14.94 2.20
N VAL A 232 -9.70 -15.17 3.52
CA VAL A 232 -10.85 -15.04 4.43
C VAL A 232 -11.48 -13.65 4.36
N GLU A 233 -10.67 -12.61 4.28
CA GLU A 233 -11.13 -11.23 4.29
C GLU A 233 -11.85 -10.84 3.00
N SER A 234 -11.39 -11.34 1.84
CA SER A 234 -12.09 -11.18 0.56
C SER A 234 -13.44 -11.90 0.56
N LEU A 235 -13.50 -13.12 1.09
CA LEU A 235 -14.76 -13.87 1.24
C LEU A 235 -15.74 -13.18 2.19
N THR A 236 -15.23 -12.61 3.28
CA THR A 236 -16.04 -11.88 4.26
C THR A 236 -16.65 -10.63 3.62
N THR A 237 -15.84 -9.88 2.86
CA THR A 237 -16.30 -8.68 2.15
C THR A 237 -17.34 -9.04 1.09
N LEU A 238 -17.14 -10.15 0.36
CA LEU A 238 -18.12 -10.66 -0.61
C LEU A 238 -19.45 -11.01 0.06
N ALA A 239 -19.42 -11.70 1.21
CA ALA A 239 -20.64 -12.01 1.95
C ALA A 239 -21.39 -10.75 2.39
N VAL A 240 -20.68 -9.75 2.90
CA VAL A 240 -21.25 -8.47 3.31
C VAL A 240 -21.84 -7.69 2.13
N ALA A 241 -21.14 -7.66 1.00
CA ALA A 241 -21.62 -7.01 -0.21
C ALA A 241 -22.91 -7.67 -0.74
N HIS A 242 -22.95 -9.01 -0.76
CA HIS A 242 -24.16 -9.76 -1.11
C HIS A 242 -25.33 -9.45 -0.16
N MET A 243 -25.09 -9.41 1.16
CA MET A 243 -26.11 -9.02 2.13
C MET A 243 -26.65 -7.62 1.87
N ALA A 244 -25.75 -6.66 1.61
CA ALA A 244 -26.12 -5.27 1.34
C ALA A 244 -26.92 -5.13 0.04
N ASN A 245 -26.69 -6.02 -0.94
CA ASN A 245 -27.42 -6.05 -2.21
C ASN A 245 -28.73 -6.86 -2.16
N GLY A 246 -29.06 -7.50 -1.03
CA GLY A 246 -30.25 -8.35 -0.89
C GLY A 246 -30.09 -9.77 -1.44
N GLU A 247 -28.88 -10.16 -1.83
CA GLU A 247 -28.53 -11.49 -2.35
C GLU A 247 -28.24 -12.45 -1.18
N PHE A 248 -29.28 -12.75 -0.39
CA PHE A 248 -29.14 -13.41 0.91
C PHE A 248 -28.56 -14.84 0.82
N ALA A 249 -28.93 -15.61 -0.21
CA ALA A 249 -28.44 -16.97 -0.38
C ALA A 249 -26.94 -16.99 -0.69
N GLU A 250 -26.51 -16.09 -1.57
CA GLU A 250 -25.13 -15.87 -1.98
C GLU A 250 -24.28 -15.37 -0.81
N ALA A 251 -24.83 -14.48 0.01
CA ALA A 251 -24.19 -14.00 1.22
C ALA A 251 -23.91 -15.11 2.23
N ILE A 252 -24.91 -15.97 2.50
CA ILE A 252 -24.75 -17.12 3.39
C ILE A 252 -23.69 -18.06 2.82
N ALA A 253 -23.73 -18.36 1.52
CA ALA A 253 -22.75 -19.24 0.87
C ALA A 253 -21.31 -18.68 0.95
N ALA A 254 -21.13 -17.37 0.73
CA ALA A 254 -19.84 -16.70 0.86
C ALA A 254 -19.36 -16.68 2.34
N GLY A 255 -20.27 -16.41 3.28
CA GLY A 255 -19.98 -16.43 4.72
C GLY A 255 -19.56 -17.82 5.21
N GLU A 256 -20.22 -18.88 4.73
CA GLU A 256 -19.82 -20.26 5.02
C GLU A 256 -18.43 -20.60 4.44
N LYS A 257 -18.12 -20.14 3.23
CA LYS A 257 -16.76 -20.28 2.67
C LYS A 257 -15.74 -19.56 3.56
N ALA A 258 -16.03 -18.34 4.02
CA ALA A 258 -15.14 -17.60 4.92
C ALA A 258 -14.90 -18.34 6.24
N VAL A 259 -15.95 -18.86 6.88
CA VAL A 259 -15.85 -19.65 8.12
C VAL A 259 -15.03 -20.93 7.89
N ARG A 260 -15.29 -21.65 6.79
CA ARG A 260 -14.52 -22.87 6.46
C ARG A 260 -13.04 -22.57 6.27
N GLN A 261 -12.71 -21.56 5.46
CA GLN A 261 -11.33 -21.17 5.19
C GLN A 261 -10.62 -20.71 6.47
N ALA A 262 -11.24 -19.85 7.26
CA ALA A 262 -10.70 -19.41 8.54
C ALA A 262 -10.47 -20.56 9.53
N THR A 263 -11.33 -21.59 9.51
CA THR A 263 -11.17 -22.80 10.34
C THR A 263 -9.97 -23.62 9.87
N LEU A 264 -9.78 -23.79 8.56
CA LEU A 264 -8.62 -24.48 7.99
C LEU A 264 -7.30 -23.76 8.32
N ASP A 265 -7.33 -22.42 8.26
CA ASP A 265 -6.17 -21.57 8.51
C ASP A 265 -5.88 -21.38 10.01
N GLY A 266 -6.69 -21.94 10.90
CA GLY A 266 -6.52 -21.80 12.36
C GLY A 266 -6.69 -20.36 12.86
N LYS A 267 -7.47 -19.55 12.16
CA LYS A 267 -7.63 -18.11 12.43
C LYS A 267 -8.43 -17.85 13.71
N PRO A 268 -8.00 -16.95 14.61
CA PRO A 268 -8.71 -16.66 15.85
C PRO A 268 -10.10 -16.04 15.64
N GLU A 269 -10.33 -15.37 14.52
CA GLU A 269 -11.57 -14.67 14.20
C GLU A 269 -12.74 -15.57 13.75
N VAL A 270 -12.57 -16.90 13.69
CA VAL A 270 -13.63 -17.86 13.28
C VAL A 270 -14.92 -17.67 14.07
N ALA A 271 -14.83 -17.40 15.37
CA ALA A 271 -16.01 -17.17 16.22
C ALA A 271 -16.79 -15.93 15.76
N LYS A 272 -16.10 -14.82 15.45
CA LYS A 272 -16.71 -13.59 14.93
C LYS A 272 -17.38 -13.83 13.57
N LEU A 273 -16.74 -14.61 12.69
CA LEU A 273 -17.30 -14.95 11.38
C LEU A 273 -18.58 -15.79 11.49
N ARG A 274 -18.67 -16.70 12.47
CA ARG A 274 -19.90 -17.47 12.73
C ARG A 274 -21.04 -16.58 13.22
N VAL A 275 -20.76 -15.61 14.09
CA VAL A 275 -21.76 -14.62 14.53
C VAL A 275 -22.30 -13.82 13.34
N ASN A 276 -21.41 -13.35 12.45
CA ASN A 276 -21.82 -12.65 11.24
C ASN A 276 -22.67 -13.56 10.32
N LEU A 277 -22.28 -14.83 10.16
CA LEU A 277 -23.06 -15.79 9.37
C LEU A 277 -24.48 -16.01 9.94
N ASP A 278 -24.63 -16.04 11.26
CA ASP A 278 -25.96 -16.13 11.89
C ASP A 278 -26.77 -14.83 11.76
N ALA A 279 -26.12 -13.68 11.65
CA ALA A 279 -26.78 -12.44 11.24
C ALA A 279 -27.28 -12.53 9.78
N TYR A 280 -26.47 -13.07 8.88
CA TYR A 280 -26.85 -13.24 7.47
C TYR A 280 -28.05 -14.16 7.30
N ARG A 281 -28.12 -15.27 8.06
CA ARG A 281 -29.27 -16.18 8.10
C ARG A 281 -30.57 -15.53 8.57
N ARG A 282 -30.48 -14.42 9.31
CA ARG A 282 -31.62 -13.60 9.75
C ARG A 282 -31.87 -12.40 8.85
N HIS A 283 -31.19 -12.35 7.70
CA HIS A 283 -31.24 -11.25 6.73
C HIS A 283 -30.82 -9.89 7.32
N LEU A 284 -29.95 -9.91 8.34
CA LEU A 284 -29.43 -8.69 8.96
C LEU A 284 -28.18 -8.22 8.23
N ARG A 285 -28.24 -6.99 7.69
CA ARG A 285 -27.08 -6.33 7.07
C ARG A 285 -26.07 -5.89 8.13
N ILE A 286 -24.79 -5.93 7.76
CA ILE A 286 -23.71 -5.31 8.55
C ILE A 286 -23.59 -3.84 8.15
N VAL A 287 -23.66 -2.96 9.15
CA VAL A 287 -23.34 -1.55 9.02
C VAL A 287 -22.04 -1.32 9.79
N ASP A 288 -21.09 -0.63 9.17
CA ASP A 288 -19.83 -0.28 9.82
C ASP A 288 -19.88 1.18 10.26
N ASP A 289 -20.35 1.39 11.48
CA ASP A 289 -20.51 2.72 12.07
C ASP A 289 -19.17 3.45 12.25
N SER A 290 -18.04 2.74 12.20
CA SER A 290 -16.71 3.37 12.28
C SER A 290 -16.34 4.16 11.02
N LEU A 291 -17.07 3.96 9.91
CA LEU A 291 -16.86 4.67 8.66
C LEU A 291 -17.41 6.10 8.67
N SER A 292 -18.31 6.43 9.60
CA SER A 292 -18.69 7.81 9.83
C SER A 292 -17.65 8.49 10.71
N ALA A 293 -17.26 9.71 10.34
CA ALA A 293 -16.60 10.61 11.27
C ALA A 293 -17.41 10.60 12.57
N ALA A 294 -16.76 10.27 13.69
CA ALA A 294 -17.41 10.35 14.99
C ALA A 294 -18.02 11.75 15.04
N LYS A 295 -19.37 11.84 15.01
CA LYS A 295 -20.07 13.12 15.14
C LYS A 295 -19.36 13.82 16.27
N ALA A 296 -18.76 14.97 15.97
CA ALA A 296 -18.14 15.81 16.96
C ALA A 296 -19.08 15.78 18.16
N ARG A 297 -18.63 15.19 19.27
CA ARG A 297 -19.35 15.35 20.52
C ARG A 297 -19.30 16.86 20.72
N ASP A 298 -20.42 17.52 20.43
CA ASP A 298 -20.59 18.94 20.68
C ASP A 298 -20.10 19.21 22.10
N PRO A 299 -19.27 20.26 22.30
CA PRO A 299 -18.68 20.57 23.60
C PRO A 299 -19.72 20.80 24.70
#